data_AF-A0AAJ2T8L7-F1
#
_entry.id   AF-A0AAJ2T8L7-F1
#
_cell.length_a   1.000
_cell.length_b   1.000
_cell.length_c   1.000
_cell.angle_alpha   90.00
_cell.angle_beta   90.00
_cell.angle_gamma   90.00
#
_symmetry.space_group_name_H-M   'P 1'
#
loop_
_entity.id
_entity.type
_entity.pdbx_description
1 polymer ?
#
loop_
_entity_poly.entity_id
_entity_poly.type
_entity_poly.pdbx_seq_one_letter_code
_entity_poly.pdbx_strand_id
1 'polypeptide(L)'
;MSKFIYPAIFTREDNGQYSVDFPDVPHCYTGGDDVDDAVVMAEDVLALTLSTLEDNGGTVPTISPVARHLNENQSIKLIACDTDDYRKRLAAHS
;
A
#
# COMPACT_ATOMS: atom_id res chain seq x y z
N MET A 1 -7.13 -16.03 3.17
CA MET A 1 -7.73 -14.72 3.48
C MET A 1 -7.12 -13.78 2.47
N SER A 2 -7.88 -13.21 1.54
CA SER A 2 -7.32 -12.43 0.42
C SER A 2 -7.48 -10.92 0.59
N LYS A 3 -8.33 -10.49 1.53
CA LYS A 3 -8.62 -9.08 1.80
C LYS A 3 -7.83 -8.58 2.99
N PHE A 4 -7.11 -7.48 2.79
CA PHE A 4 -6.27 -6.86 3.80
C PHE A 4 -6.52 -5.36 3.88
N ILE A 5 -6.22 -4.77 5.04
CA ILE A 5 -6.25 -3.32 5.25
C ILE A 5 -4.95 -2.97 5.97
N TYR A 6 -4.13 -2.08 5.39
CA TYR A 6 -2.91 -1.60 6.03
C TYR A 6 -2.89 -0.08 6.15
N PRO A 7 -2.37 0.46 7.27
CA PRO A 7 -2.07 1.87 7.36
C PRO A 7 -0.88 2.21 6.46
N ALA A 8 -1.07 3.21 5.62
CA ALA A 8 -0.03 3.82 4.79
C ALA A 8 0.21 5.26 5.24
N ILE A 9 1.47 5.67 5.21
CA ILE A 9 1.88 7.05 5.44
C ILE A 9 1.98 7.73 4.09
N PHE A 10 1.16 8.76 3.90
CA PHE A 10 1.18 9.65 2.75
C PHE A 10 1.98 10.89 3.14
N THR A 11 3.09 11.14 2.46
CA THR A 11 3.89 12.35 2.63
C THR A 11 3.65 13.25 1.42
N ARG A 12 3.19 14.48 1.66
CA ARG A 12 3.10 15.50 0.61
C ARG A 12 4.47 16.12 0.39
N GLU A 13 5.00 15.96 -0.82
CA GLU A 13 6.32 16.44 -1.22
C GLU A 13 6.29 17.92 -1.62
N ASP A 14 7.45 18.56 -1.65
CA ASP A 14 7.60 19.99 -2.00
C ASP A 14 7.11 20.33 -3.42
N ASN A 15 7.18 19.35 -4.33
CA ASN A 15 6.69 19.47 -5.70
C ASN A 15 5.16 19.30 -5.83
N GLY A 16 4.47 19.04 -4.72
CA GLY A 16 3.02 18.84 -4.64
C GLY A 16 2.55 17.40 -4.85
N GLN A 17 3.42 16.48 -5.26
CA GLN A 17 3.15 15.05 -5.40
C GLN A 17 3.11 14.37 -4.02
N TYR A 18 2.74 13.09 -4.01
CA TYR A 18 2.70 12.27 -2.81
C TYR A 18 3.66 11.08 -2.92
N SER A 19 4.41 10.83 -1.85
CA SER A 19 5.04 9.54 -1.59
C SER A 19 4.19 8.74 -0.59
N VAL A 20 4.17 7.43 -0.77
CA VAL A 20 3.41 6.50 0.06
C VAL A 20 4.31 5.36 0.53
N ASP A 21 4.31 5.12 1.83
CA ASP A 21 5.01 4.02 2.49
C ASP A 21 4.03 3.21 3.33
N PHE A 22 4.22 1.89 3.36
CA PHE A 22 3.54 0.96 4.26
C PHE A 22 4.51 0.49 5.34
N PRO A 23 4.51 1.10 6.54
CA PRO A 23 5.53 0.84 7.55
C PRO A 23 5.56 -0.62 8.06
N ASP A 24 4.43 -1.31 7.96
CA ASP A 24 4.27 -2.69 8.40
C ASP A 24 4.50 -3.69 7.26
N VAL A 25 4.64 -3.24 6.00
CA VAL A 25 4.88 -4.09 4.82
C VAL A 25 6.23 -3.72 4.21
N PRO A 26 7.30 -4.50 4.50
CA PRO A 26 8.63 -4.19 4.00
C PRO A 26 8.68 -4.07 2.48
N HIS A 27 9.42 -3.07 1.99
CA HIS A 27 9.63 -2.85 0.56
C HIS A 27 8.35 -2.51 -0.24
N CYS A 28 7.32 -2.00 0.43
CA CYS A 28 6.06 -1.58 -0.19
C CYS A 28 5.99 -0.04 -0.22
N TYR A 29 6.46 0.54 -1.32
CA TYR A 29 6.56 1.98 -1.55
C TYR A 29 5.96 2.36 -2.89
N THR A 30 5.32 3.51 -2.97
CA THR A 30 4.81 4.06 -4.23
C THR A 30 4.66 5.58 -4.13
N GLY A 31 4.07 6.21 -5.14
CA GLY A 31 3.71 7.61 -5.13
C GLY A 31 2.67 7.92 -6.19
N GLY A 32 2.18 9.15 -6.19
CA GLY A 32 1.22 9.64 -7.16
C GLY A 32 1.27 11.16 -7.32
N ASP A 33 0.72 11.65 -8.42
CA ASP A 33 0.74 13.07 -8.77
C ASP A 33 -0.16 13.90 -7.83
N ASP A 34 -1.23 13.29 -7.35
CA ASP A 34 -2.12 13.82 -6.33
C ASP A 34 -2.54 12.74 -5.34
N VAL A 35 -3.44 13.09 -4.40
CA VAL A 35 -3.84 12.17 -3.34
C VAL A 35 -4.70 11.01 -3.85
N ASP A 36 -5.47 11.21 -4.90
CA ASP A 36 -6.36 10.19 -5.45
C ASP A 36 -5.53 9.19 -6.27
N ASP A 37 -4.63 9.68 -7.11
CA ASP A 37 -3.64 8.87 -7.82
C ASP A 37 -2.77 8.07 -6.85
N ALA A 38 -2.24 8.71 -5.80
CA ALA A 38 -1.44 8.03 -4.80
C ALA A 38 -2.20 6.94 -4.04
N VAL A 39 -3.52 7.08 -3.83
CA VAL A 39 -4.35 6.01 -3.24
C VAL A 39 -4.48 4.82 -4.19
N VAL A 40 -4.77 5.06 -5.48
CA VAL A 40 -4.84 4.00 -6.49
C VAL A 40 -3.51 3.25 -6.58
N MET A 41 -2.41 3.99 -6.64
CA MET A 41 -1.07 3.42 -6.69
C MET A 41 -0.72 2.65 -5.41
N ALA A 42 -1.22 3.09 -4.25
CA ALA A 42 -1.03 2.41 -2.97
C ALA A 42 -1.80 1.08 -2.90
N GLU A 43 -3.03 1.04 -3.41
CA GLU A 43 -3.81 -0.20 -3.51
C GLU A 43 -3.12 -1.24 -4.38
N ASP A 44 -2.60 -0.82 -5.53
CA ASP A 44 -1.94 -1.71 -6.48
C ASP A 44 -0.60 -2.25 -5.95
N VAL A 45 0.25 -1.40 -5.38
CA VAL A 45 1.54 -1.87 -4.82
C VAL A 45 1.32 -2.78 -3.61
N LEU A 46 0.33 -2.49 -2.75
CA LEU A 46 0.02 -3.33 -1.59
C LEU A 46 -0.46 -4.71 -2.04
N ALA A 47 -1.39 -4.75 -2.99
CA ALA A 47 -1.89 -6.01 -3.54
C ALA A 47 -0.77 -6.85 -4.17
N LEU A 48 0.10 -6.21 -4.97
CA LEU A 48 1.25 -6.86 -5.59
C LEU A 48 2.23 -7.42 -4.54
N THR A 49 2.59 -6.63 -3.54
CA THR A 49 3.56 -7.04 -2.52
C THR A 49 3.02 -8.21 -1.70
N LEU A 50 1.76 -8.14 -1.25
CA LEU A 50 1.15 -9.20 -0.47
C LEU A 50 0.93 -10.48 -1.30
N SER A 51 0.48 -10.36 -2.55
CA SER A 51 0.32 -11.54 -3.42
C SER A 51 1.67 -12.21 -3.68
N THR A 52 2.73 -11.44 -3.90
CA THR A 52 4.09 -11.96 -4.08
C THR A 52 4.60 -12.66 -2.82
N LEU A 53 4.30 -12.14 -1.63
CA LEU A 53 4.64 -12.81 -0.37
C LEU A 53 3.90 -14.13 -0.22
N GLU A 54 2.59 -14.16 -0.50
CA GLU A 54 1.78 -15.39 -0.49
C GLU A 54 2.33 -16.44 -1.47
N ASP A 55 2.63 -16.04 -2.71
CA ASP A 55 3.09 -16.94 -3.78
C ASP A 55 4.48 -17.54 -3.46
N ASN A 56 5.33 -16.79 -2.75
CA ASN A 56 6.63 -17.26 -2.27
C ASN A 56 6.57 -18.05 -0.96
N GLY A 57 5.37 -18.29 -0.40
CA GLY A 57 5.20 -18.99 0.88
C GLY A 57 5.63 -18.18 2.11
N GLY A 58 5.73 -16.86 1.98
CA GLY A 58 6.03 -15.94 3.06
C GLY A 58 4.83 -15.69 3.98
N THR A 59 5.09 -15.04 5.11
CA THR A 59 4.05 -14.67 6.08
C THR A 59 3.59 -13.24 5.82
N VAL A 60 2.27 -13.05 5.75
CA VAL A 60 1.66 -11.71 5.66
C VAL A 60 1.95 -10.94 6.96
N PRO A 61 2.51 -9.72 6.91
CA PRO A 61 2.91 -8.98 8.11
C PRO A 61 1.73 -8.62 9.03
N THR A 62 1.93 -8.58 10.34
CA THR A 62 0.88 -8.11 11.27
C THR A 62 0.87 -6.59 11.35
N ILE A 63 -0.32 -5.98 11.37
CA ILE A 63 -0.49 -4.53 11.53
C ILE A 63 -0.05 -4.11 12.95
N SER A 64 0.74 -3.05 13.05
CA SER A 64 1.12 -2.48 14.35
C SER A 64 0.11 -1.41 14.83
N PRO A 65 -0.03 -1.18 16.14
CA PRO A 65 -0.85 -0.08 16.65
C PRO A 65 -0.38 1.26 16.08
N VAL A 66 -1.32 2.05 15.58
CA VAL A 66 -1.11 3.28 14.78
C VAL A 66 -0.63 4.48 15.62
N ALA A 67 0.24 4.27 16.61
CA ALA A 67 0.91 5.36 17.32
C ALA A 67 2.20 5.70 16.59
N ARG A 68 2.11 6.56 15.57
CA ARG A 68 3.26 7.05 14.81
C ARG A 68 3.38 8.57 14.95
N HIS A 69 4.60 9.06 15.17
CA HIS A 69 4.90 10.47 15.09
C HIS A 69 4.91 10.85 13.61
N LEU A 70 4.06 11.81 13.22
CA LEU A 70 3.94 12.29 11.85
C LEU A 70 4.50 13.70 11.76
N ASN A 71 5.16 13.98 10.64
CA ASN A 71 5.51 15.35 10.27
C ASN A 71 4.26 16.11 9.80
N GLU A 72 4.34 17.44 9.73
CA GLU A 72 3.20 18.30 9.31
C GLU A 72 2.70 18.00 7.90
N ASN A 73 3.58 17.50 7.02
CA ASN A 73 3.25 17.12 5.65
C ASN A 73 2.82 15.65 5.51
N GLN A 74 2.62 14.94 6.61
CA GLN A 74 2.27 13.52 6.61
C GLN A 74 0.85 13.26 7.10
N SER A 75 0.21 12.26 6.52
CA SER A 75 -1.09 11.75 6.95
C SER A 75 -1.12 10.22 6.88
N ILE A 76 -1.93 9.60 7.74
CA ILE A 76 -2.17 8.15 7.68
C ILE A 76 -3.50 7.91 6.99
N LYS A 77 -3.50 7.00 6.01
CA LYS A 77 -4.70 6.48 5.36
C LYS A 77 -4.71 4.96 5.46
N LEU A 78 -5.89 4.39 5.60
CA LEU A 78 -6.08 2.94 5.55
C LEU A 78 -6.32 2.54 4.09
N ILE A 79 -5.48 1.67 3.58
CA ILE A 79 -5.56 1.16 2.20
C ILE A 79 -6.03 -0.28 2.26
N ALA A 80 -7.13 -0.56 1.56
CA ALA A 80 -7.67 -1.90 1.43
C ALA A 80 -7.17 -2.53 0.13
N CYS A 81 -6.88 -3.82 0.14
CA CYS A 81 -6.57 -4.56 -1.07
C CYS A 81 -7.20 -5.96 -1.03
N ASP A 82 -7.37 -6.57 -2.21
CA ASP A 82 -7.79 -7.96 -2.37
C ASP A 82 -6.80 -8.68 -3.31
N THR A 83 -5.97 -9.57 -2.77
CA THR A 83 -4.94 -10.28 -3.54
C THR A 83 -5.53 -11.26 -4.56
N ASP A 84 -6.74 -11.78 -4.32
CA ASP A 84 -7.42 -12.67 -5.27
C ASP A 84 -8.01 -11.88 -6.43
N ASP A 85 -8.58 -10.71 -6.15
CA ASP A 85 -9.06 -9.80 -7.20
C ASP A 85 -7.88 -9.30 -8.06
N TYR A 86 -6.80 -8.90 -7.42
CA TYR A 86 -5.57 -8.47 -8.08
C TYR A 86 -5.04 -9.52 -9.07
N ARG A 87 -4.92 -10.79 -8.64
CA ARG A 87 -4.51 -11.91 -9.50
C ARG A 87 -5.44 -12.11 -10.70
N LYS A 88 -6.76 -11.98 -10.51
CA LYS A 88 -7.73 -12.09 -11.61
C LYS A 88 -7.57 -10.97 -12.63
N ARG A 89 -7.35 -9.73 -12.19
CA ARG A 89 -7.09 -8.59 -13.09
C ARG A 89 -5.82 -8.81 -13.90
N LEU A 90 -4.73 -9.25 -13.28
CA LEU A 90 -3.49 -9.55 -13.99
C LEU A 90 -3.67 -10.64 -15.06
N ALA A 91 -4.35 -11.74 -14.72
CA ALA A 91 -4.62 -12.83 -15.66
C ALA A 91 -5.56 -12.45 -16.82
N ALA A 92 -6.36 -11.39 -16.67
CA ALA A 92 -7.23 -10.86 -17.72
C ALA A 92 -6.49 -9.95 -18.72
N HIS A 93 -5.26 -9.53 -18.39
CA HIS A 93 -4.42 -8.65 -19.22
C HIS A 93 -3.20 -9.35 -19.83
N SER A 94 -3.06 -10.67 -19.62
CA SER A 94 -2.05 -11.55 -20.21
C SER A 94 -2.59 -12.35 -21.39
#